data_AF-A0A2T2S837-F1
#
_entry.id   AF-A0A2T2S837-F1
#
_cell.length_a   1.000
_cell.length_b   1.000
_cell.length_c   1.000
_cell.angle_alpha   90.00
_cell.angle_beta   90.00
_cell.angle_gamma   90.00
#
_symmetry.space_group_name_H-M   'P 1'
#
loop_
_entity.id
_entity.type
_entity.pdbx_description
1 polymer ?
#
loop_
_entity_poly.entity_id
_entity_poly.type
_entity_poly.pdbx_seq_one_letter_code
_entity_poly.pdbx_strand_id
1 'polypeptide(L)'
;MAARAVIILLLFGLLGDRGPQKGREGNTHFEEERYAAAAATYKDGLEALADTTGAVYTGLQNNRGLALHRQGRLHAARAAFEQARRTASTNAERVRVLFNAANLSAEMNNHNEALRRYREVLLLDPEHEAARYNYEFLKRRHPDRSADESSFVNPSAYARRLKKEAEALAARSEYTTASALMKDGLQQDSTVRAYRGFIKRIEEVAQIARTDP
;
A
#
# COMPACT_ATOMS: atom_id res chain seq x y z
N MET A 1 -61.97 -29.05 -20.22
CA MET A 1 -61.33 -27.74 -19.98
C MET A 1 -60.43 -27.88 -18.77
N ALA A 2 -59.17 -28.26 -18.96
CA ALA A 2 -58.19 -28.40 -17.90
C ALA A 2 -57.55 -27.03 -17.62
N ALA A 3 -58.00 -26.35 -16.56
CA ALA A 3 -57.35 -25.13 -16.09
C ALA A 3 -56.30 -25.50 -15.04
N ARG A 4 -55.05 -25.30 -15.44
CA ARG A 4 -53.82 -25.64 -14.74
C ARG A 4 -53.71 -24.87 -13.41
N ALA A 5 -53.31 -25.59 -12.37
CA ALA A 5 -52.85 -25.01 -11.11
C ALA A 5 -51.67 -24.06 -11.37
N VAL A 6 -51.80 -22.81 -10.98
CA VAL A 6 -50.67 -21.87 -10.89
C VAL A 6 -50.06 -22.05 -9.50
N ILE A 7 -49.00 -22.84 -9.42
CA ILE A 7 -48.11 -22.86 -8.26
C ILE A 7 -47.22 -21.62 -8.40
N ILE A 8 -47.54 -20.56 -7.65
CA ILE A 8 -46.61 -19.46 -7.43
C ILE A 8 -45.57 -19.97 -6.42
N LEU A 9 -44.46 -20.51 -6.94
CA LEU A 9 -43.26 -20.77 -6.15
C LEU A 9 -42.60 -19.41 -5.84
N LEU A 10 -42.95 -18.82 -4.70
CA LEU A 10 -42.17 -17.76 -4.06
C LEU A 10 -40.82 -18.35 -3.60
N LEU A 11 -39.84 -18.42 -4.50
CA LEU A 11 -38.44 -18.77 -4.21
C LEU A 11 -37.66 -17.60 -3.58
N PHE A 12 -38.30 -16.77 -2.75
CA PHE A 12 -37.62 -15.64 -2.07
C PHE A 12 -36.98 -16.03 -0.72
N GLY A 13 -36.92 -17.32 -0.38
CA GLY A 13 -36.42 -17.81 0.93
C GLY A 13 -35.26 -18.82 0.91
N LEU A 14 -34.63 -19.09 -0.25
CA LEU A 14 -33.61 -20.16 -0.40
C LEU A 14 -32.19 -19.67 -0.73
N LEU A 15 -31.98 -18.35 -0.70
CA LEU A 15 -30.67 -17.71 -0.83
C LEU A 15 -30.24 -17.23 0.55
N GLY A 16 -29.99 -18.17 1.47
CA GLY A 16 -29.24 -17.85 2.69
C GLY A 16 -27.92 -17.17 2.33
N ASP A 17 -27.42 -16.27 3.18
CA ASP A 17 -26.21 -15.47 2.94
C ASP A 17 -24.99 -16.37 2.66
N ARG A 18 -24.76 -16.67 1.38
CA ARG A 18 -23.75 -17.66 0.93
C ARG A 18 -22.34 -17.10 1.04
N GLY A 19 -22.18 -15.78 1.10
CA GLY A 19 -20.88 -15.11 1.19
C GLY A 19 -20.09 -15.52 2.44
N PRO A 20 -20.63 -15.31 3.67
CA PRO A 20 -19.98 -15.73 4.90
C PRO A 20 -19.77 -17.24 5.02
N GLN A 21 -20.70 -18.05 4.50
CA GLN A 21 -20.52 -19.50 4.47
C GLN A 21 -19.32 -19.89 3.61
N LYS A 22 -19.23 -19.35 2.39
CA LYS A 22 -18.09 -19.57 1.50
C LYS A 22 -16.79 -19.02 2.09
N GLY A 23 -16.85 -17.93 2.85
CA GLY A 23 -15.72 -17.44 3.63
C GLY A 23 -15.20 -18.48 4.63
N ARG A 24 -16.08 -19.12 5.40
CA ARG A 24 -15.69 -20.18 6.34
C ARG A 24 -15.10 -21.40 5.63
N GLU A 25 -15.75 -21.88 4.57
CA GLU A 25 -15.25 -22.99 3.75
C GLU A 25 -13.87 -22.67 3.14
N GLY A 26 -13.70 -21.46 2.64
CA GLY A 26 -12.42 -20.98 2.11
C GLY A 26 -11.32 -20.92 3.18
N ASN A 27 -11.66 -20.53 4.41
CA ASN A 27 -10.71 -20.55 5.54
C ASN A 27 -10.26 -21.98 5.84
N THR A 28 -11.18 -22.95 5.85
CA THR A 28 -10.84 -24.37 6.03
C THR A 28 -9.83 -24.84 4.98
N HIS A 29 -10.07 -24.53 3.70
CA HIS A 29 -9.10 -24.87 2.64
C HIS A 29 -7.77 -24.15 2.78
N PHE A 30 -7.76 -22.94 3.35
CA PHE A 30 -6.53 -22.19 3.60
C PHE A 30 -5.71 -22.83 4.72
N GLU A 31 -6.35 -23.26 5.81
CA GLU A 31 -5.73 -23.98 6.93
C GLU A 31 -5.15 -25.33 6.50
N GLU A 32 -5.81 -26.02 5.57
CA GLU A 32 -5.32 -27.25 4.92
C GLU A 32 -4.21 -27.00 3.88
N GLU A 33 -3.72 -25.75 3.74
CA GLU A 33 -2.75 -25.31 2.74
C GLU A 33 -3.19 -25.50 1.27
N ARG A 34 -4.48 -25.79 1.04
CA ARG A 34 -5.08 -25.93 -0.30
C ARG A 34 -5.41 -24.55 -0.87
N TYR A 35 -4.39 -23.72 -1.06
CA TYR A 35 -4.55 -22.31 -1.40
C TYR A 35 -5.32 -22.05 -2.69
N ALA A 36 -5.15 -22.92 -3.70
CA ALA A 36 -5.92 -22.83 -4.95
C ALA A 36 -7.43 -23.02 -4.71
N ALA A 37 -7.79 -24.03 -3.91
CA ALA A 37 -9.17 -24.27 -3.53
C ALA A 37 -9.71 -23.12 -2.68
N ALA A 38 -8.95 -22.64 -1.69
CA ALA A 38 -9.33 -21.49 -0.87
C ALA A 38 -9.63 -20.25 -1.74
N ALA A 39 -8.74 -19.90 -2.67
CA ALA A 39 -8.92 -18.75 -3.56
C ALA A 39 -10.16 -18.88 -4.47
N ALA A 40 -10.49 -20.11 -4.90
CA ALA A 40 -11.71 -20.38 -5.67
C ALA A 40 -12.94 -20.23 -4.77
N THR A 41 -12.96 -20.80 -3.57
CA THR A 41 -14.10 -20.70 -2.66
C THR A 41 -14.37 -19.26 -2.20
N TYR A 42 -13.34 -18.47 -1.93
CA TYR A 42 -13.53 -17.03 -1.66
C TYR A 42 -14.09 -16.28 -2.87
N LYS A 43 -13.67 -16.65 -4.09
CA LYS A 43 -14.21 -16.09 -5.32
C LYS A 43 -15.71 -16.41 -5.46
N ASP A 44 -16.10 -17.66 -5.23
CA ASP A 44 -17.51 -18.07 -5.25
C ASP A 44 -18.34 -17.30 -4.21
N GLY A 45 -17.76 -17.08 -3.01
CA GLY A 45 -18.36 -16.23 -1.99
C GLY A 45 -18.57 -14.79 -2.45
N LEU A 46 -17.58 -14.21 -3.13
CA LEU A 46 -17.67 -12.85 -3.69
C LEU A 46 -18.72 -12.74 -4.80
N GLU A 47 -18.84 -13.76 -5.67
CA GLU A 47 -19.84 -13.79 -6.74
C GLU A 47 -21.27 -13.96 -6.21
N ALA A 48 -21.42 -14.55 -5.02
CA ALA A 48 -22.71 -14.68 -4.35
C ALA A 48 -23.13 -13.46 -3.53
N LEU A 49 -22.23 -12.49 -3.30
CA LEU A 49 -22.54 -11.28 -2.55
C LEU A 49 -23.25 -10.23 -3.43
N ALA A 50 -24.41 -9.77 -2.96
CA ALA A 50 -25.08 -8.61 -3.55
C ALA A 50 -24.46 -7.29 -3.08
N ASP A 51 -23.99 -7.22 -1.84
CA ASP A 51 -23.30 -6.05 -1.28
C ASP A 51 -21.78 -6.19 -1.43
N THR A 52 -21.19 -5.33 -2.24
CA THR A 52 -19.74 -5.26 -2.49
C THR A 52 -19.05 -4.14 -1.72
N THR A 53 -19.70 -3.59 -0.69
CA THR A 53 -19.22 -2.43 0.08
C THR A 53 -19.03 -2.75 1.56
N GLY A 54 -19.68 -3.78 2.08
CA GLY A 54 -19.63 -4.17 3.49
C GLY A 54 -18.41 -5.01 3.91
N ALA A 55 -18.34 -5.25 5.22
CA ALA A 55 -17.25 -6.00 5.88
C ALA A 55 -17.02 -7.40 5.31
N VAL A 56 -18.09 -8.09 4.88
CA VAL A 56 -18.00 -9.44 4.30
C VAL A 56 -17.21 -9.41 2.99
N TYR A 57 -17.51 -8.45 2.10
CA TYR A 57 -16.78 -8.27 0.85
C TYR A 57 -15.30 -7.95 1.11
N THR A 58 -15.02 -7.02 2.04
CA THR A 58 -13.65 -6.67 2.48
C THR A 58 -12.89 -7.90 2.96
N GLY A 59 -13.50 -8.71 3.83
CA GLY A 59 -12.92 -9.94 4.38
C GLY A 59 -12.61 -10.98 3.31
N LEU A 60 -13.58 -11.25 2.42
CA LEU A 60 -13.40 -12.21 1.34
C LEU A 60 -12.32 -11.78 0.34
N GLN A 61 -12.28 -10.50 -0.06
CA GLN A 61 -11.22 -9.99 -0.93
C GLN A 61 -9.84 -10.09 -0.27
N ASN A 62 -9.73 -9.75 1.02
CA ASN A 62 -8.48 -9.90 1.77
C ASN A 62 -8.01 -11.36 1.82
N ASN A 63 -8.90 -12.28 2.17
CA ASN A 63 -8.55 -13.70 2.31
C ASN A 63 -8.23 -14.34 0.95
N ARG A 64 -8.95 -13.94 -0.10
CA ARG A 64 -8.62 -14.31 -1.48
C ARG A 64 -7.24 -13.79 -1.88
N GLY A 65 -6.92 -12.54 -1.54
CA GLY A 65 -5.59 -11.97 -1.75
C GLY A 65 -4.49 -12.78 -1.09
N LEU A 66 -4.69 -13.16 0.18
CA LEU A 66 -3.75 -13.98 0.92
C LEU A 66 -3.58 -15.38 0.29
N ALA A 67 -4.67 -16.04 -0.10
CA ALA A 67 -4.61 -17.34 -0.78
C ALA A 67 -3.89 -17.27 -2.14
N LEU A 68 -4.09 -16.18 -2.89
CA LEU A 68 -3.38 -15.95 -4.15
C LEU A 68 -1.90 -15.64 -3.94
N HIS A 69 -1.57 -14.92 -2.87
CA HIS A 69 -0.19 -14.64 -2.46
C HIS A 69 0.55 -15.93 -2.14
N ARG A 70 -0.05 -16.84 -1.36
CA ARG A 70 0.53 -18.16 -1.05
C ARG A 70 0.71 -19.07 -2.28
N GLN A 71 0.00 -18.81 -3.37
CA GLN A 71 0.19 -19.48 -4.68
C GLN A 71 1.28 -18.84 -5.55
N GLY A 72 1.94 -17.75 -5.09
CA GLY A 72 2.86 -16.97 -5.91
C GLY A 72 2.17 -16.12 -6.99
N ARG A 73 0.82 -16.00 -6.97
CA ARG A 73 0.06 -15.20 -7.94
C ARG A 73 0.03 -13.73 -7.52
N LEU A 74 1.21 -13.12 -7.43
CA LEU A 74 1.44 -11.82 -6.76
C LEU A 74 0.58 -10.67 -7.33
N HIS A 75 0.43 -10.57 -8.65
CA HIS A 75 -0.41 -9.53 -9.27
C HIS A 75 -1.90 -9.69 -8.96
N ALA A 76 -2.40 -10.93 -8.94
CA ALA A 76 -3.79 -11.21 -8.61
C ALA A 76 -4.06 -10.96 -7.11
N ALA A 77 -3.09 -11.30 -6.25
CA ALA A 77 -3.13 -10.99 -4.83
C ALA A 77 -3.20 -9.48 -4.59
N ARG A 78 -2.34 -8.70 -5.28
CA ARG A 78 -2.34 -7.23 -5.23
C ARG A 78 -3.70 -6.66 -5.60
N ALA A 79 -4.30 -7.13 -6.69
CA ALA A 79 -5.62 -6.68 -7.12
C ALA A 79 -6.69 -6.94 -6.04
N ALA A 80 -6.69 -8.12 -5.43
CA ALA A 80 -7.63 -8.46 -4.36
C ALA A 80 -7.44 -7.58 -3.11
N PHE A 81 -6.20 -7.35 -2.67
CA PHE A 81 -5.93 -6.45 -1.55
C PHE A 81 -6.35 -5.00 -1.83
N GLU A 82 -6.19 -4.50 -3.05
CA GLU A 82 -6.68 -3.16 -3.42
C GLU A 82 -8.22 -3.08 -3.37
N GLN A 83 -8.93 -4.14 -3.75
CA GLN A 83 -10.39 -4.18 -3.61
C GLN A 83 -10.83 -4.20 -2.14
N ALA A 84 -10.15 -4.99 -1.31
CA ALA A 84 -10.39 -5.00 0.14
C ALA A 84 -10.12 -3.63 0.76
N ARG A 85 -9.04 -2.96 0.35
CA ARG A 85 -8.65 -1.64 0.90
C ARG A 85 -9.67 -0.55 0.60
N ARG A 86 -10.32 -0.60 -0.56
CA ARG A 86 -11.36 0.37 -0.97
C ARG A 86 -12.62 0.30 -0.10
N THR A 87 -12.87 -0.86 0.50
CA THR A 87 -14.10 -1.18 1.22
C THR A 87 -13.88 -1.37 2.73
N ALA A 88 -12.61 -1.43 3.18
CA ALA A 88 -12.25 -1.44 4.58
C ALA A 88 -12.70 -0.16 5.29
N SER A 89 -13.64 -0.31 6.22
CA SER A 89 -14.31 0.81 6.89
C SER A 89 -13.79 1.02 8.31
N THR A 90 -13.45 -0.06 9.01
CA THR A 90 -12.94 -0.03 10.39
C THR A 90 -11.41 -0.01 10.43
N ASN A 91 -10.84 0.47 11.54
CA ASN A 91 -9.38 0.43 11.75
C ASN A 91 -8.84 -1.00 11.71
N ALA A 92 -9.54 -1.96 12.33
CA ALA A 92 -9.14 -3.36 12.33
C ALA A 92 -9.08 -3.97 10.91
N GLU A 93 -10.06 -3.65 10.06
CA GLU A 93 -10.04 -4.07 8.65
C GLU A 93 -8.89 -3.42 7.88
N ARG A 94 -8.69 -2.10 8.06
CA ARG A 94 -7.62 -1.35 7.40
C ARG A 94 -6.25 -1.90 7.77
N VAL A 95 -6.00 -2.13 9.07
CA VAL A 95 -4.76 -2.73 9.59
C VAL A 95 -4.49 -4.07 8.92
N ARG A 96 -5.47 -4.99 8.94
CA ARG A 96 -5.32 -6.33 8.35
C ARG A 96 -5.00 -6.28 6.85
N VAL A 97 -5.74 -5.46 6.09
CA VAL A 97 -5.53 -5.34 4.64
C VAL A 97 -4.20 -4.67 4.31
N LEU A 98 -3.85 -3.57 4.99
CA LEU A 98 -2.60 -2.84 4.78
C LEU A 98 -1.39 -3.70 5.11
N PHE A 99 -1.43 -4.47 6.20
CA PHE A 99 -0.34 -5.36 6.59
C PHE A 99 -0.09 -6.44 5.54
N ASN A 100 -1.14 -7.11 5.07
CA ASN A 100 -1.02 -8.13 4.01
C ASN A 100 -0.51 -7.52 2.69
N ALA A 101 -1.01 -6.34 2.32
CA ALA A 101 -0.57 -5.62 1.14
C ALA A 101 0.89 -5.11 1.24
N ALA A 102 1.36 -4.81 2.45
CA ALA A 102 2.74 -4.43 2.73
C ALA A 102 3.70 -5.62 2.57
N ASN A 103 3.35 -6.78 3.14
CA ASN A 103 4.09 -8.03 3.00
C ASN A 103 4.26 -8.40 1.52
N LEU A 104 3.16 -8.39 0.77
CA LEU A 104 3.19 -8.64 -0.68
C LEU A 104 4.09 -7.65 -1.42
N SER A 105 4.06 -6.36 -1.04
CA SER A 105 4.90 -5.34 -1.68
C SER A 105 6.38 -5.56 -1.41
N ALA A 106 6.73 -5.98 -0.19
CA ALA A 106 8.10 -6.32 0.18
C ALA A 106 8.60 -7.51 -0.65
N GLU A 107 7.78 -8.56 -0.80
CA GLU A 107 8.12 -9.74 -1.62
C GLU A 107 8.28 -9.39 -3.10
N MET A 108 7.48 -8.46 -3.62
CA MET A 108 7.61 -7.93 -4.97
C MET A 108 8.79 -6.95 -5.13
N ASN A 109 9.70 -6.83 -4.15
CA ASN A 109 10.81 -5.87 -4.10
C ASN A 109 10.39 -4.39 -4.22
N ASN A 110 9.12 -4.08 -3.97
CA ASN A 110 8.58 -2.72 -3.95
C ASN A 110 8.75 -2.09 -2.55
N HIS A 111 10.01 -1.97 -2.10
CA HIS A 111 10.34 -1.65 -0.71
C HIS A 111 9.72 -0.34 -0.22
N ASN A 112 9.69 0.70 -1.06
CA ASN A 112 9.12 2.00 -0.68
C ASN A 112 7.61 1.95 -0.44
N GLU A 113 6.88 1.15 -1.22
CA GLU A 113 5.45 0.95 -0.99
C GLU A 113 5.21 0.08 0.26
N ALA A 114 6.03 -0.94 0.48
CA ALA A 114 5.95 -1.75 1.69
C ALA A 114 6.21 -0.92 2.96
N LEU A 115 7.26 -0.09 2.98
CA LEU A 115 7.57 0.80 4.10
C LEU A 115 6.44 1.81 4.37
N ARG A 116 5.85 2.40 3.32
CA ARG A 116 4.67 3.28 3.47
C ARG A 116 3.50 2.55 4.12
N ARG A 117 3.15 1.36 3.63
CA ARG A 117 2.01 0.58 4.13
C ARG A 117 2.24 0.08 5.56
N TYR A 118 3.44 -0.39 5.91
CA TYR A 118 3.76 -0.73 7.29
C TYR A 118 3.67 0.49 8.21
N ARG A 119 4.11 1.67 7.75
CA ARG A 119 3.92 2.91 8.51
C ARG A 119 2.45 3.22 8.73
N GLU A 120 1.60 3.07 7.72
CA GLU A 120 0.14 3.24 7.88
C GLU A 120 -0.45 2.24 8.87
N VAL A 121 -0.01 0.98 8.89
CA VAL A 121 -0.39 0.00 9.91
C VAL A 121 -0.04 0.50 11.31
N LEU A 122 1.20 0.93 11.52
CA LEU A 122 1.69 1.40 12.82
C LEU A 122 1.04 2.72 13.29
N LEU A 123 0.48 3.51 12.37
CA LEU A 123 -0.32 4.69 12.72
C LEU A 123 -1.72 4.31 13.22
N LEU A 124 -2.28 3.22 12.72
CA LEU A 124 -3.60 2.72 13.11
C LEU A 124 -3.55 1.80 14.33
N ASP A 125 -2.46 1.02 14.45
CA ASP A 125 -2.18 0.09 15.53
C ASP A 125 -0.69 0.16 15.91
N PRO A 126 -0.31 1.06 16.84
CA PRO A 126 1.08 1.25 17.27
C PRO A 126 1.72 0.01 17.89
N GLU A 127 0.92 -0.90 18.44
CA GLU A 127 1.37 -2.13 19.11
C GLU A 127 1.49 -3.32 18.14
N HIS A 128 1.28 -3.12 16.83
CA HIS A 128 1.37 -4.19 15.83
C HIS A 128 2.82 -4.67 15.61
N GLU A 129 3.29 -5.58 16.46
CA GLU A 129 4.68 -6.03 16.52
C GLU A 129 5.23 -6.56 15.19
N ALA A 130 4.44 -7.35 14.46
CA ALA A 130 4.88 -7.92 13.18
C ALA A 130 5.12 -6.85 12.10
N ALA A 131 4.33 -5.77 12.09
CA ALA A 131 4.50 -4.65 11.15
C ALA A 131 5.75 -3.85 11.53
N ARG A 132 5.97 -3.63 12.84
CA ARG A 132 7.19 -2.98 13.35
C ARG A 132 8.44 -3.77 12.98
N TYR A 133 8.42 -5.09 13.19
CA TYR A 133 9.52 -5.97 12.82
C TYR A 133 9.81 -5.91 11.31
N ASN A 134 8.79 -6.08 10.47
CA ASN A 134 8.96 -6.07 9.01
C ASN A 134 9.42 -4.70 8.49
N TYR A 135 8.90 -3.61 9.04
CA TYR A 135 9.33 -2.25 8.71
C TYR A 135 10.81 -2.05 9.02
N GLU A 136 11.25 -2.35 10.24
CA GLU A 136 12.64 -2.15 10.65
C GLU A 136 13.59 -3.11 9.91
N PHE A 137 13.18 -4.35 9.69
CA PHE A 137 13.93 -5.30 8.87
C PHE A 137 14.16 -4.74 7.46
N LEU A 138 13.09 -4.29 6.81
CA LEU A 138 13.14 -3.80 5.44
C LEU A 138 13.93 -2.49 5.32
N LYS A 139 13.76 -1.57 6.27
CA LYS A 139 14.50 -0.30 6.36
C LYS A 139 16.01 -0.52 6.54
N ARG A 140 16.42 -1.51 7.34
CA ARG A 140 17.85 -1.84 7.54
C ARG A 140 18.48 -2.50 6.33
N ARG A 141 17.76 -3.39 5.65
CA ARG A 141 18.27 -4.17 4.50
C ARG A 141 18.32 -3.33 3.22
N HIS A 142 17.42 -2.37 3.12
CA HIS A 142 17.36 -1.40 2.04
C HIS A 142 17.39 -0.01 2.66
N PRO A 143 18.56 0.45 3.15
CA PRO A 143 18.75 1.82 3.59
C PRO A 143 18.62 2.67 2.34
N ASP A 144 17.39 3.05 2.05
CA ASP A 144 17.09 3.81 0.87
C ASP A 144 17.76 5.18 1.05
N ARG A 145 18.89 5.40 0.37
CA ARG A 145 19.56 6.70 0.26
C ARG A 145 18.65 7.76 -0.41
N SER A 146 17.50 7.32 -0.94
CA SER A 146 16.41 8.15 -1.48
C SER A 146 15.16 8.23 -0.59
N ALA A 147 15.11 7.52 0.55
CA ALA A 147 14.13 7.79 1.63
C ALA A 147 14.53 9.00 2.48
N ASP A 148 15.34 9.87 1.90
CA ASP A 148 15.26 11.28 2.19
C ASP A 148 13.89 11.76 1.68
N GLU A 149 12.92 11.58 2.57
CA GLU A 149 11.52 11.94 2.43
C GLU A 149 11.34 13.26 1.67
N SER A 150 11.15 13.24 0.36
CA SER A 150 10.59 14.35 -0.38
C SER A 150 10.01 13.87 -1.70
N SER A 151 8.75 14.04 -2.05
CA SER A 151 7.48 14.13 -1.32
C SER A 151 6.42 13.70 -2.35
N PHE A 152 5.13 13.64 -2.02
CA PHE A 152 4.03 13.40 -2.98
C PHE A 152 3.83 14.53 -4.02
N VAL A 153 4.91 15.21 -4.44
CA VAL A 153 4.91 16.31 -5.38
C VAL A 153 5.78 15.94 -6.56
N ASN A 154 5.18 15.86 -7.75
CA ASN A 154 5.91 15.64 -8.99
C ASN A 154 6.74 16.90 -9.30
N PRO A 155 8.09 16.83 -9.35
CA PRO A 155 8.90 17.98 -9.66
C PRO A 155 8.61 18.48 -11.07
N SER A 156 8.56 19.80 -11.26
CA SER A 156 8.48 20.41 -12.59
C SER A 156 9.79 20.23 -13.38
N ALA A 157 9.77 20.62 -14.66
CA ALA A 157 11.00 20.69 -15.47
C ALA A 157 12.00 21.70 -14.90
N TYR A 158 11.51 22.80 -14.32
CA TYR A 158 12.32 23.79 -13.62
C TYR A 158 12.98 23.15 -12.39
N ALA A 159 12.19 22.49 -11.52
CA ALA A 159 12.71 21.85 -10.32
C ALA A 159 13.77 20.78 -10.63
N ARG A 160 13.59 19.98 -11.70
CA ARG A 160 14.60 19.01 -12.17
C ARG A 160 15.90 19.67 -12.64
N ARG A 161 15.82 20.78 -13.39
CA ARG A 161 17.01 21.51 -13.85
C ARG A 161 17.76 22.10 -12.67
N LEU A 162 17.04 22.74 -11.77
CA LEU A 162 17.57 23.33 -10.55
C LEU A 162 18.29 22.29 -9.67
N LYS A 163 17.68 21.11 -9.51
CA LYS A 163 18.26 19.98 -8.79
C LYS A 163 19.60 19.53 -9.39
N LYS A 164 19.66 19.39 -10.72
CA LYS A 164 20.89 19.00 -11.43
C LYS A 164 21.99 20.05 -11.29
N GLU A 165 21.63 21.33 -11.37
CA GLU A 165 22.56 22.44 -11.21
C GLU A 165 23.12 22.52 -9.79
N ALA A 166 22.25 22.39 -8.78
CA ALA A 166 22.68 22.34 -7.38
C ALA A 166 23.58 21.13 -7.08
N GLU A 167 23.36 19.98 -7.72
CA GLU A 167 24.28 18.83 -7.63
C GLU A 167 25.64 19.12 -8.26
N ALA A 168 25.69 19.81 -9.39
CA ALA A 168 26.95 20.20 -10.04
C ALA A 168 27.74 21.20 -9.18
N LEU A 169 27.06 22.15 -8.54
CA LEU A 169 27.65 23.07 -7.58
C LEU A 169 28.17 22.32 -6.35
N ALA A 170 27.36 21.44 -5.76
CA ALA A 170 27.76 20.62 -4.62
C ALA A 170 28.97 19.70 -4.94
N ALA A 171 29.07 19.19 -6.17
CA ALA A 171 30.22 18.39 -6.63
C ALA A 171 31.52 19.21 -6.72
N ARG A 172 31.41 20.54 -6.88
CA ARG A 172 32.53 21.49 -6.82
C ARG A 172 32.76 22.05 -5.41
N SER A 173 32.11 21.46 -4.40
CA SER A 173 32.10 21.92 -3.02
C SER A 173 31.51 23.32 -2.81
N GLU A 174 30.75 23.83 -3.78
CA GLU A 174 30.06 25.12 -3.73
C GLU A 174 28.70 24.98 -3.00
N TYR A 175 28.71 24.44 -1.78
CA TYR A 175 27.49 24.08 -1.06
C TYR A 175 26.64 25.30 -0.70
N THR A 176 27.26 26.44 -0.39
CA THR A 176 26.56 27.70 -0.11
C THR A 176 25.74 28.17 -1.32
N THR A 177 26.33 28.14 -2.50
CA THR A 177 25.66 28.51 -3.75
C THR A 177 24.57 27.50 -4.10
N ALA A 178 24.86 26.20 -3.98
CA ALA A 178 23.89 25.14 -4.21
C ALA A 178 22.66 25.25 -3.30
N SER A 179 22.86 25.55 -2.02
CA SER A 179 21.80 25.71 -1.03
C SER A 179 20.94 26.94 -1.33
N ALA A 180 21.55 28.10 -1.62
CA ALA A 180 20.82 29.30 -2.01
C ALA A 180 19.97 29.08 -3.26
N LEU A 181 20.56 28.49 -4.30
CA LEU A 181 19.87 28.16 -5.56
C LEU A 181 18.60 27.34 -5.33
N MET A 182 18.68 26.29 -4.50
CA MET A 182 17.54 25.43 -4.21
C MET A 182 16.47 26.13 -3.36
N LYS A 183 16.88 27.02 -2.45
CA LYS A 183 15.96 27.79 -1.60
C LYS A 183 15.19 28.83 -2.40
N ASP A 184 15.87 29.54 -3.29
CA ASP A 184 15.25 30.53 -4.17
C ASP A 184 14.29 29.84 -5.14
N GLY A 185 14.69 28.70 -5.70
CA GLY A 185 13.79 27.95 -6.56
C GLY A 185 12.59 27.35 -5.83
N LEU A 186 12.65 27.13 -4.52
CA LEU A 186 11.48 26.74 -3.73
C LEU A 186 10.44 27.86 -3.61
N GLN A 187 10.89 29.13 -3.61
CA GLN A 187 10.00 30.29 -3.64
C GLN A 187 9.36 30.47 -5.03
N GLN A 188 10.13 30.18 -6.09
CA GLN A 188 9.66 30.31 -7.46
C GLN A 188 8.74 29.16 -7.89
N ASP A 189 9.05 27.94 -7.46
CA ASP A 189 8.34 26.73 -7.85
C ASP A 189 8.17 25.79 -6.65
N SER A 190 6.92 25.70 -6.20
CA SER A 190 6.55 24.86 -5.06
C SER A 190 6.88 23.37 -5.22
N THR A 191 7.09 22.89 -6.45
CA THR A 191 7.44 21.50 -6.75
C THR A 191 8.90 21.17 -6.46
N VAL A 192 9.76 22.16 -6.22
CA VAL A 192 11.13 21.97 -5.71
C VAL A 192 11.14 21.26 -4.36
N ARG A 193 10.03 21.32 -3.60
CA ARG A 193 9.84 20.53 -2.37
C ARG A 193 9.90 19.02 -2.59
N ALA A 194 9.81 18.55 -3.84
CA ALA A 194 10.09 17.17 -4.22
C ALA A 194 11.54 16.75 -3.92
N TYR A 195 12.44 17.70 -3.65
CA TYR A 195 13.83 17.45 -3.28
C TYR A 195 14.19 17.94 -1.87
N ARG A 196 13.19 18.15 -0.99
CA ARG A 196 13.37 18.65 0.39
C ARG A 196 14.52 17.95 1.13
N GLY A 197 14.67 16.65 0.91
CA GLY A 197 15.72 15.87 1.53
C GLY A 197 17.11 16.32 1.09
N PHE A 198 17.34 16.36 -0.23
CA PHE A 198 18.57 16.89 -0.78
C PHE A 198 18.84 18.33 -0.35
N ILE A 199 17.81 19.20 -0.34
CA ILE A 199 17.92 20.61 0.07
C ILE A 199 18.44 20.70 1.51
N LYS A 200 17.88 19.89 2.41
CA LYS A 200 18.31 19.83 3.80
C LYS A 200 19.79 19.43 3.91
N ARG A 201 20.20 18.38 3.19
CA ARG A 201 21.61 17.91 3.23
C ARG A 201 22.60 18.96 2.74
N ILE A 202 22.31 19.67 1.65
CA ILE A 202 23.23 20.70 1.14
C ILE A 202 23.27 21.95 2.02
N GLU A 203 22.16 22.30 2.68
CA GLU A 203 22.08 23.41 3.63
C GLU A 203 22.93 23.12 4.88
N GLU A 204 22.87 21.91 5.42
CA GLU A 204 23.70 21.47 6.53
C GLU A 204 25.20 21.58 6.21
N VAL A 205 25.62 21.09 5.03
CA VAL A 205 27.03 21.18 4.61
C VAL A 205 27.45 22.63 4.34
N ALA A 206 26.58 23.43 3.74
CA ALA A 206 26.84 24.86 3.50
C ALA A 206 27.05 25.63 4.80
N GLN A 207 26.32 25.30 5.85
CA GLN A 207 26.46 25.93 7.15
C GLN A 207 27.82 25.62 7.77
N ILE A 208 28.27 24.36 7.71
CA ILE A 208 29.59 23.94 8.20
C ILE A 208 30.71 24.70 7.48
N ALA A 209 30.65 24.77 6.15
CA ALA A 209 31.65 25.45 5.33
C ALA A 209 31.76 26.96 5.61
N ARG A 210 30.75 27.59 6.21
CA ARG A 210 30.78 29.01 6.62
C ARG A 210 31.33 29.22 8.03
N THR A 211 31.35 28.15 8.83
CA THR A 211 31.75 28.19 10.24
C THR A 211 33.19 27.71 10.47
N ASP A 212 33.84 27.13 9.47
CA ASP A 212 35.29 26.88 9.50
C ASP A 212 36.04 28.21 9.24
N PRO A 213 36.90 28.67 10.18
CA PRO A 213 37.61 29.94 10.11
C PRO A 213 38.76 29.98 9.10
#